data_AF-X1FK24-F1
#
_entry.id   AF-X1FK24-F1
#
_cell.length_a   1.000
_cell.length_b   1.000
_cell.length_c   1.000
_cell.angle_alpha   90.00
_cell.angle_beta   90.00
_cell.angle_gamma   90.00
#
_symmetry.space_group_name_H-M   'P 1'
#
loop_
_entity.id
_entity.type
_entity.pdbx_description
1 polymer ?
#
loop_
_entity_poly.entity_id
_entity_poly.type
_entity_poly.pdbx_seq_one_letter_code
_entity_poly.pdbx_strand_id
1 'polypeptide(L)'
;KQCGLHWKEDQLVVWLAFDEAVGSVLSFATCLPVKKYERDEFLYNVRRRGEEDLKRILAKHEEERRELEDRQKRQAAVDAMAAEVQSLIE
;
A
#
# COMPACT_ATOMS: atom_id res chain seq x y z
N LYS A 1 25.76 29.35 0.80
CA LYS A 1 24.55 28.47 0.76
C LYS A 1 25.02 27.05 1.03
N GLN A 2 24.89 26.56 2.27
CA GLN A 2 25.28 25.19 2.61
C GLN A 2 24.29 24.21 1.97
N CYS A 3 24.81 23.30 1.17
CA CYS A 3 24.08 22.16 0.64
C CYS A 3 24.11 21.07 1.73
N GLY A 4 23.00 20.90 2.45
CA GLY A 4 22.88 19.87 3.47
C GLY A 4 22.72 18.50 2.83
N LEU A 5 23.75 17.65 2.95
CA LEU A 5 23.64 16.21 2.66
C LEU A 5 22.54 15.62 3.56
N HIS A 6 21.42 15.22 2.96
CA HIS A 6 20.41 14.37 3.62
C HIS A 6 20.99 12.96 3.70
N TRP A 7 21.63 12.61 4.81
CA TRP A 7 21.93 11.21 5.11
C TRP A 7 20.61 10.54 5.46
N LYS A 8 20.15 9.59 4.63
CA LYS A 8 19.10 8.66 5.06
C LYS A 8 19.69 7.87 6.22
N GLU A 9 19.14 8.04 7.42
CA GLU A 9 19.50 7.22 8.57
C GLU A 9 19.42 5.74 8.20
N ASP A 10 20.41 4.95 8.62
CA ASP A 10 20.40 3.51 8.40
C ASP A 10 19.15 2.90 9.04
N GLN A 11 18.46 2.03 8.30
CA GLN A 11 17.23 1.39 8.74
C GLN A 11 17.36 -0.13 8.75
N LEU A 12 16.89 -0.74 9.85
CA LEU A 12 16.64 -2.16 9.96
C LEU A 12 15.31 -2.46 9.26
N VAL A 13 15.32 -3.35 8.28
CA VAL A 13 14.10 -3.82 7.60
C VAL A 13 13.64 -5.11 8.24
N VAL A 14 12.41 -5.12 8.73
CA VAL A 14 11.76 -6.29 9.33
C VAL A 14 10.62 -6.73 8.42
N TRP A 15 10.71 -7.95 7.91
CA TRP A 15 9.64 -8.57 7.11
C TRP A 15 8.64 -9.26 8.04
N LEU A 16 7.37 -8.88 7.88
CA LEU A 16 6.23 -9.46 8.59
C LEU A 16 5.38 -10.23 7.57
N ALA A 17 5.14 -11.50 7.85
CA ALA A 17 4.31 -12.38 7.04
C ALA A 17 3.15 -12.90 7.89
N PHE A 18 1.99 -13.05 7.27
CA PHE A 18 0.81 -13.63 7.90
C PHE A 18 0.58 -15.04 7.39
N ASP A 19 0.14 -15.94 8.27
CA ASP A 19 -0.29 -17.29 7.89
C ASP A 19 -1.57 -17.24 7.02
N GLU A 20 -2.43 -16.24 7.27
CA GLU A 20 -3.63 -15.95 6.50
C GLU A 20 -3.63 -14.49 6.05
N ALA A 21 -4.12 -14.21 4.84
CA ALA A 21 -4.14 -12.85 4.32
C ALA A 21 -5.01 -11.91 5.16
N VAL A 22 -4.47 -10.72 5.46
CA VAL A 22 -5.22 -9.64 6.11
C VAL A 22 -5.69 -8.67 5.02
N GLY A 23 -6.98 -8.71 4.70
CA GLY A 23 -7.53 -8.04 3.52
C GLY A 23 -7.00 -8.70 2.24
N SER A 24 -5.95 -8.12 1.65
CA SER A 24 -5.22 -8.67 0.50
C SER A 24 -3.71 -8.75 0.72
N VAL A 25 -3.24 -8.50 1.95
CA VAL A 25 -1.83 -8.43 2.31
C VAL A 25 -1.39 -9.77 2.91
N LEU A 26 -0.45 -10.44 2.25
CA LEU A 26 0.20 -11.68 2.75
C LEU A 26 1.48 -11.39 3.55
N SER A 27 2.18 -10.33 3.18
CA SER A 27 3.38 -9.87 3.88
C SER A 27 3.66 -8.41 3.56
N PHE A 28 4.42 -7.76 4.44
CA PHE A 28 4.93 -6.41 4.23
C PHE A 28 6.20 -6.20 5.04
N ALA A 29 6.95 -5.16 4.69
CA ALA A 29 8.12 -4.75 5.44
C ALA A 29 7.81 -3.52 6.30
N THR A 30 8.32 -3.50 7.52
CA THR A 30 8.41 -2.30 8.34
C THR A 30 9.87 -1.97 8.59
N CYS A 31 10.18 -0.69 8.63
CA CYS A 31 11.54 -0.23 8.92
C CYS A 31 11.66 0.14 10.40
N LEU A 32 12.85 0.07 10.97
CA LEU A 32 13.17 0.59 12.29
C LEU A 32 14.52 1.31 12.25
N PRO A 33 14.76 2.32 13.10
CA PRO A 33 16.07 2.94 13.17
C PRO A 33 17.10 1.92 13.67
N VAL A 34 18.31 1.95 13.10
CA VAL A 34 19.41 1.09 13.57
C VAL A 34 19.91 1.59 14.93
N LYS A 35 19.67 0.79 15.96
CA LYS A 35 20.21 0.99 17.31
C LYS A 35 20.27 -0.35 18.05
N LYS A 36 20.90 -0.34 19.22
CA LYS A 36 20.82 -1.47 20.15
C LYS A 36 19.44 -1.46 20.82
N TYR A 37 18.70 -2.55 20.66
CA TYR A 37 17.40 -2.76 21.31
C TYR A 37 17.53 -3.83 22.38
N GLU A 38 16.80 -3.64 23.48
CA GLU A 38 16.40 -4.76 24.31
C GLU A 38 15.25 -5.54 23.65
N ARG A 39 15.10 -6.83 23.96
CA ARG A 39 14.13 -7.71 23.29
C ARG A 39 12.72 -7.15 23.29
N ASP A 40 12.23 -6.71 24.45
CA ASP A 40 10.85 -6.23 24.60
C ASP A 40 10.65 -4.89 23.88
N GLU A 41 11.67 -4.03 23.90
CA GLU A 41 11.68 -2.76 23.16
C GLU A 41 11.61 -3.02 21.65
N PHE A 42 12.38 -4.00 21.16
CA PHE A 42 12.36 -4.37 19.76
C PHE A 42 10.96 -4.84 19.34
N LEU A 43 10.39 -5.81 20.06
CA LEU A 43 9.07 -6.36 19.76
C LEU A 43 7.97 -5.30 19.83
N TYR A 44 8.01 -4.43 20.84
CA TYR A 44 7.07 -3.31 20.96
C TYR A 44 7.16 -2.38 19.74
N ASN A 45 8.37 -2.01 19.31
CA ASN A 45 8.56 -1.12 18.18
C ASN A 45 8.16 -1.77 16.85
N VAL A 46 8.53 -3.03 16.61
CA VAL A 46 8.10 -3.80 15.43
C VAL A 46 6.58 -3.84 15.36
N ARG A 47 5.91 -4.15 16.47
CA ARG A 47 4.45 -4.23 16.50
C ARG A 47 3.81 -2.88 16.23
N ARG A 48 4.21 -1.83 16.96
CA ARG A 48 3.63 -0.49 16.81
C ARG A 48 3.77 0.03 15.38
N ARG A 49 4.99 -0.05 14.83
CA ARG A 49 5.24 0.44 13.46
C ARG A 49 4.61 -0.47 12.41
N GLY A 50 4.61 -1.78 12.63
CA GLY A 50 3.94 -2.75 11.77
C GLY A 50 2.43 -2.49 11.68
N GLU A 51 1.76 -2.21 12.80
CA GLU A 51 0.34 -1.84 12.83
C GLU A 51 0.06 -0.51 12.11
N GLU A 52 0.92 0.50 12.27
CA GLU A 52 0.82 1.77 11.54
C GLU A 52 0.98 1.56 10.03
N ASP A 53 2.00 0.80 9.62
CA ASP A 53 2.30 0.52 8.23
C ASP A 53 1.19 -0.31 7.57
N LEU A 54 0.69 -1.35 8.24
CA LEU A 54 -0.41 -2.17 7.77
C LEU A 54 -1.68 -1.35 7.54
N LYS A 55 -2.04 -0.45 8.47
CA LYS A 55 -3.19 0.45 8.30
C LYS A 55 -3.07 1.31 7.05
N ARG A 56 -1.88 1.84 6.77
CA ARG A 56 -1.64 2.64 5.55
C ARG A 56 -1.74 1.79 4.29
N ILE A 57 -1.20 0.57 4.30
CA ILE A 57 -1.27 -0.35 3.15
C ILE A 57 -2.73 -0.69 2.84
N LEU A 58 -3.52 -1.06 3.86
CA LEU A 58 -4.93 -1.39 3.68
C LEU A 58 -5.75 -0.19 3.17
N ALA A 59 -5.49 1.01 3.70
CA ALA A 59 -6.15 2.22 3.22
C ALA A 59 -5.83 2.50 1.74
N LYS A 60 -4.56 2.34 1.33
CA LYS A 60 -4.13 2.50 -0.06
C LYS A 60 -4.79 1.48 -0.98
N HIS A 61 -4.83 0.21 -0.59
CA HIS A 61 -5.47 -0.84 -1.38
C HIS A 61 -6.97 -0.58 -1.57
N GLU A 62 -7.65 -0.07 -0.55
CA GLU A 62 -9.06 0.30 -0.63
C GLU A 62 -9.29 1.49 -1.58
N GLU A 63 -8.42 2.49 -1.55
CA GLU A 63 -8.45 3.62 -2.48
C GLU A 63 -8.23 3.15 -3.93
N GLU A 64 -7.19 2.38 -4.18
CA GLU A 64 -6.88 1.81 -5.50
C GLU A 64 -8.02 0.94 -6.04
N ARG A 65 -8.68 0.18 -5.16
CA ARG A 65 -9.86 -0.62 -5.52
C ARG A 65 -11.01 0.27 -6.00
N ARG A 66 -11.32 1.35 -5.29
CA ARG A 66 -12.37 2.30 -5.68
C ARG A 66 -12.05 3.00 -6.99
N GLU A 67 -10.82 3.44 -7.17
CA GLU A 67 -10.37 4.07 -8.42
C GLU A 67 -10.51 3.11 -9.61
N LEU A 68 -10.16 1.83 -9.41
CA LEU A 68 -10.31 0.81 -10.43
C LEU A 68 -11.78 0.55 -10.78
N GLU A 69 -12.65 0.42 -9.78
CA GLU A 69 -14.09 0.23 -9.97
C GLU A 69 -14.71 1.40 -10.74
N ASP A 70 -14.34 2.64 -10.41
CA ASP A 70 -14.84 3.83 -11.10
C ASP A 70 -14.33 3.91 -12.54
N ARG A 71 -13.07 3.55 -12.78
CA ARG A 71 -12.51 3.46 -14.14
C ARG A 71 -13.26 2.40 -14.97
N GLN A 72 -13.54 1.24 -14.38
CA GLN A 72 -14.29 0.17 -15.05
C GLN A 72 -15.71 0.59 -15.40
N LYS A 73 -16.42 1.29 -14.50
CA LYS A 73 -17.76 1.82 -14.78
C LYS A 73 -17.75 2.83 -15.93
N ARG A 74 -16.78 3.74 -15.96
CA ARG A 74 -16.64 4.71 -17.05
C ARG A 74 -16.35 4.03 -18.38
N GLN A 75 -15.47 3.03 -18.38
CA GLN A 75 -15.17 2.27 -19.59
C GLN A 75 -16.42 1.52 -20.10
N ALA A 76 -17.15 0.85 -19.21
CA ALA A 76 -18.38 0.16 -19.58
C ALA A 76 -19.45 1.10 -20.17
N ALA A 77 -19.55 2.33 -19.65
CA ALA A 77 -20.46 3.34 -20.22
C ALA A 77 -20.03 3.78 -21.62
N VAL A 78 -18.74 4.00 -21.86
CA VAL A 78 -18.21 4.32 -23.19
C VAL A 78 -18.44 3.16 -24.17
N ASP A 79 -18.17 1.93 -23.75
CA ASP A 79 -18.36 0.74 -24.58
C ASP A 79 -19.84 0.55 -24.95
N ALA A 80 -20.76 0.82 -24.02
CA ALA A 80 -22.19 0.78 -24.28
C ALA A 80 -22.63 1.84 -25.30
N MET A 81 -22.14 3.07 -25.18
CA MET A 81 -22.41 4.14 -26.15
C MET A 81 -21.84 3.82 -27.53
N ALA A 82 -20.63 3.25 -27.59
CA ALA A 82 -20.01 2.83 -28.85
C ALA A 82 -20.84 1.73 -29.55
N ALA A 83 -21.33 0.75 -28.78
CA ALA A 83 -22.21 -0.29 -29.30
C ALA A 83 -23.54 0.27 -29.83
N GLU A 84 -24.14 1.24 -29.13
CA GLU A 84 -25.35 1.91 -29.59
C GLU A 84 -25.12 2.67 -30.89
N VAL A 85 -24.04 3.45 -30.98
CA VAL A 85 -23.67 4.17 -32.23
C VAL A 85 -23.42 3.20 -33.37
N GLN A 86 -22.73 2.09 -33.13
CA GLN A 86 -22.49 1.08 -34.16
C GLN A 86 -23.81 0.49 -34.68
N SER A 87 -24.76 0.20 -33.79
CA SER A 87 -26.08 -0.31 -34.17
C SER A 87 -26.95 0.66 -34.97
N LEU A 88 -26.64 1.97 -34.94
CA LEU A 88 -27.35 3.00 -35.72
C LEU A 88 -26.75 3.21 -37.11
N ILE A 89 -25.52 2.75 -37.34
CA ILE A 89 -24.80 2.89 -38.62
C ILE A 89 -24.97 1.64 -39.49
N GLU A 90 -25.16 0.47 -38.88
CA GLU A 90 -25.45 -0.82 -39.54
C GLU A 90 -26.94 -1.01 -39.83
#